data_AF-A0A177EGT7-F1
#
_entry.id   AF-A0A177EGT7-F1
#
_cell.length_a   1.000
_cell.length_b   1.000
_cell.length_c   1.000
_cell.angle_alpha   90.00
_cell.angle_beta   90.00
_cell.angle_gamma   90.00
#
_symmetry.space_group_name_H-M   'P 1'
#
loop_
_entity.id
_entity.type
_entity.pdbx_description
1 polymer ?
#
loop_
_entity_poly.entity_id
_entity_poly.type
_entity_poly.pdbx_seq_one_letter_code
_entity_poly.pdbx_strand_id
1 'polypeptide(L)' 'MDNRVIEDIQTLRVAVKSEEPRGRGSRNCRSCMNHRGLIRTFNLMMCRRCFREYAGDIGFQKVD' A
#
# COMPACT_ATOMS: atom_id res chain seq x y z
N MET A 1 22.71 -31.92 -34.14
CA MET A 1 23.09 -32.55 -32.86
C MET A 1 23.70 -31.45 -31.99
N ASP A 2 22.99 -30.72 -31.16
CA ASP A 2 21.61 -30.86 -30.70
C ASP A 2 21.00 -29.46 -30.56
N ASN A 3 19.86 -29.29 -31.24
CA ASN A 3 18.87 -28.30 -30.85
C ASN A 3 18.49 -28.59 -29.39
N ARG A 4 18.96 -27.76 -28.47
CA ARG A 4 18.28 -27.52 -27.18
C ARG A 4 17.34 -26.34 -27.46
N VAL A 5 16.20 -26.53 -28.14
CA VAL A 5 14.92 -26.90 -27.50
C VAL A 5 14.89 -26.25 -26.11
N ILE A 6 14.42 -25.00 -26.02
CA ILE A 6 13.02 -24.75 -25.63
C ILE A 6 12.65 -25.65 -24.44
N GLU A 7 13.28 -25.39 -23.30
CA GLU A 7 12.76 -25.73 -21.98
C GLU A 7 12.66 -24.39 -21.23
N ASP A 8 11.53 -23.79 -20.90
CA ASP A 8 10.13 -24.05 -21.19
C ASP A 8 9.47 -22.67 -21.11
N ILE A 9 8.66 -22.31 -22.11
CA ILE A 9 7.75 -21.15 -22.06
C ILE A 9 6.85 -21.21 -20.79
N GLN A 10 6.73 -22.37 -20.15
CA GLN A 10 6.04 -22.58 -18.88
C GLN A 10 6.69 -21.86 -17.66
N THR A 11 7.98 -21.52 -17.69
CA THR A 11 8.65 -20.81 -16.58
C THR A 11 8.37 -19.31 -16.53
N LEU A 12 7.95 -18.70 -17.65
CA LEU A 12 7.51 -17.30 -17.70
C LEU A 12 6.19 -17.03 -16.95
N ARG A 13 5.46 -18.07 -16.51
CA ARG A 13 4.22 -17.90 -15.73
C ARG A 13 4.42 -17.90 -14.21
N VAL A 14 5.61 -18.18 -13.68
CA VAL A 14 5.84 -18.28 -12.22
C VAL A 14 6.71 -17.16 -11.65
N ALA A 15 7.40 -16.36 -12.47
CA ALA A 15 8.25 -15.26 -12.02
C ALA A 15 7.54 -13.88 -11.92
N VAL A 16 6.23 -13.85 -11.70
CA VAL A 16 5.49 -12.61 -11.33
C VAL A 16 4.80 -12.80 -9.97
N LYS A 17 5.50 -13.39 -9.00
CA LYS A 17 4.98 -13.54 -7.63
C LYS A 17 5.21 -12.24 -6.85
N SER A 18 4.42 -11.22 -7.19
CA SER A 18 4.14 -10.00 -6.44
C SER A 18 5.04 -9.73 -5.22
N GLU A 19 6.14 -8.99 -5.42
CA GLU A 19 6.80 -8.28 -4.32
C GLU A 19 6.00 -7.02 -3.96
N GLU A 20 4.73 -7.17 -3.58
CA GLU A 20 4.05 -6.04 -2.97
C GLU A 20 4.78 -5.71 -1.67
N PRO A 21 5.29 -4.48 -1.50
CA PRO A 21 5.99 -4.12 -0.29
C PRO A 21 5.00 -4.25 0.88
N ARG A 22 5.33 -5.13 1.83
CA ARG A 22 4.53 -5.39 3.03
C ARG A 22 5.26 -4.79 4.23
N GLY A 23 4.51 -4.16 5.13
CA GLY A 23 5.04 -3.62 6.38
C GLY A 23 4.63 -2.19 6.64
N ARG A 24 5.35 -1.53 7.56
CA ARG A 24 5.11 -0.12 7.93
C ARG A 24 5.63 0.85 6.88
N GLY A 25 6.77 0.54 6.25
CA GLY A 25 7.40 1.38 5.22
C GLY A 25 6.68 1.34 3.87
N SER A 26 5.80 0.35 3.65
CA SER A 26 5.07 0.24 2.38
C SER A 26 3.86 1.15 2.26
N ARG A 27 3.51 1.83 3.35
CA ARG A 27 2.34 2.71 3.41
C ARG A 27 2.74 4.06 3.96
N ASN A 28 2.18 5.11 3.42
CA ASN A 28 2.42 6.48 3.79
C ASN A 28 1.10 7.26 3.88
N CYS A 29 1.12 8.38 4.60
CA CYS A 29 -0.02 9.29 4.69
C CYS A 29 -0.29 9.91 3.32
N ARG A 30 -1.54 9.86 2.86
CA ARG A 30 -1.97 10.52 1.61
C ARG A 30 -1.77 12.04 1.55
N SER A 31 -1.57 12.70 2.70
CA SER A 31 -1.40 14.16 2.79
C SER A 31 0.07 14.56 3.03
N CYS A 32 0.69 14.04 4.10
CA CYS A 32 2.05 14.44 4.50
C CYS A 32 3.16 13.43 4.19
N MET A 33 2.84 12.32 3.50
CA MET A 33 3.79 11.25 3.10
C MET A 33 4.54 10.58 4.26
N ASN A 34 4.20 10.88 5.52
CA ASN A 34 4.80 10.24 6.69
C ASN A 34 4.32 8.78 6.84
N HIS A 35 5.22 7.91 7.29
CA HIS A 35 4.94 6.50 7.59
C HIS A 35 4.42 6.25 9.01
N ARG A 36 4.55 7.24 9.91
CA ARG A 36 4.23 7.08 11.34
C ARG A 36 2.77 7.41 11.64
N GLY A 37 2.15 6.59 12.50
CA GLY A 37 0.82 6.88 13.07
C GLY A 37 -0.29 6.91 12.02
N LEU A 38 -0.24 6.02 11.04
CA LEU A 38 -1.22 5.88 9.98
C LEU A 38 -2.54 5.31 10.53
N ILE A 39 -3.64 6.03 10.32
CA ILE A 39 -5.01 5.54 10.53
C ILE A 39 -5.39 4.73 9.29
N ARG A 40 -5.61 3.43 9.51
CA ARG A 40 -5.89 2.45 8.45
C ARG A 40 -7.36 2.05 8.37
N THR A 41 -8.14 2.39 9.39
CA THR A 41 -9.57 2.12 9.46
C THR A 41 -10.30 2.89 8.36
N PHE A 42 -11.36 2.29 7.82
CA PHE A 42 -12.19 2.88 6.76
C PHE A 42 -11.40 3.31 5.51
N ASN A 43 -10.24 2.70 5.27
CA ASN A 43 -9.36 2.99 4.14
C ASN A 43 -8.91 4.47 4.05
N LEU A 44 -8.84 5.19 5.17
CA LEU A 44 -8.45 6.61 5.20
C LEU A 44 -7.00 6.86 4.78
N MET A 45 -6.08 5.94 5.13
CA MET A 45 -4.66 6.00 4.79
C MET A 45 -4.01 7.36 5.12
N MET A 46 -4.34 7.89 6.29
CA MET A 46 -3.97 9.24 6.72
C MET A 46 -3.31 9.19 8.10
N CYS A 47 -2.27 9.99 8.37
CA CYS A 47 -1.67 10.01 9.70
C CYS A 47 -2.55 10.75 10.71
N ARG A 48 -2.41 10.42 12.00
CA ARG A 48 -3.22 11.02 13.08
C ARG A 48 -3.15 12.55 13.21
N ARG A 49 -2.08 13.19 12.71
CA ARG A 49 -1.94 14.66 12.72
C ARG A 49 -2.82 15.27 11.63
N CYS A 50 -2.63 14.82 10.39
CA CYS A 50 -3.45 15.22 9.25
C CYS A 50 -4.94 14.91 9.46
N PHE A 51 -5.26 13.76 10.05
CA PHE A 51 -6.66 13.42 10.33
C PHE A 51 -7.33 14.44 11.26
N ARG A 52 -6.63 15.00 12.25
CA ARG A 52 -7.19 16.03 13.13
C ARG A 52 -7.42 17.36 12.42
N GLU A 53 -6.60 17.67 11.43
CA GLU A 53 -6.74 18.88 10.60
C GLU A 53 -7.91 18.74 9.63
N TYR A 54 -8.04 17.59 8.96
CA TYR A 54 -9.07 17.33 7.95
C TYR A 54 -10.34 16.65 8.47
N ALA A 55 -10.46 16.39 9.78
CA ALA A 55 -11.60 15.66 10.35
C ALA A 55 -12.94 16.32 9.95
N GLY A 56 -13.02 17.65 10.03
CA GLY A 56 -14.20 18.42 9.64
C GLY A 56 -14.55 18.28 8.16
N ASP A 57 -13.55 18.38 7.28
CA ASP A 57 -13.74 18.27 5.82
C ASP A 57 -14.19 16.87 5.38
N ILE A 58 -13.77 15.83 6.12
CA ILE A 58 -14.20 14.45 5.90
C ILE A 58 -15.64 14.23 6.43
N GLY A 59 -16.15 15.13 7.27
CA GLY A 59 -17.47 15.02 7.88
C GLY A 59 -17.48 14.37 9.27
N PHE A 60 -16.32 14.17 9.89
CA PHE A 60 -16.26 13.75 11.29
C PHE A 60 -16.60 14.93 12.20
N GLN A 61 -17.55 14.71 13.10
CA GLN A 61 -17.92 15.67 14.14
C GLN A 61 -17.57 15.08 15.51
N LYS A 62 -17.07 15.93 16.40
CA LYS A 62 -16.87 15.56 17.79
C LYS A 62 -18.23 15.56 18.46
N VAL A 63 -18.70 14.38 18.83
CA VAL A 63 -19.89 14.21 19.66
C VAL A 63 -19.36 14.09 21.08
N ASP A 64 -19.54 15.14 21.88
CA ASP A 64 -19.10 15.18 23.28
C ASP A 64 -19.96 14.27 24.18
#